data_AF-A0A7V5T5P8-F1
#
_entry.id   AF-A0A7V5T5P8-F1
#
_cell.length_a   1.000
_cell.length_b   1.000
_cell.length_c   1.000
_cell.angle_alpha   90.00
_cell.angle_beta   90.00
_cell.angle_gamma   90.00
#
_symmetry.space_group_name_H-M   'P 1'
#
loop_
_entity.id
_entity.type
_entity.pdbx_description
1 polymer ?
#
loop_
_entity_poly.entity_id
_entity_poly.type
_entity_poly.pdbx_seq_one_letter_code
_entity_poly.pdbx_strand_id
1 'polypeptide(L)'
;MRRIAFLSALGISLMLSACKDRPQSRATAEDVAARVNGVEITISEVDRLVEQQLRASAQQGQAPPTPAELAAARLQVLEGLITQEALYQKAERLGLLPTEEEIIQGVQQFKRERGLSEEGFQRTLRELGQTEEQFRREIRRQLAIRKLFDREVTPRITVTDREIEEFYKANKAQFVERRGFALSRILVTPERDNVPDDAIGAEAAERKIREIHEQLRRGADFATVAARRSEDPLTAARGGEWGFFPEMTEQFPEALRARLLAMREGDITEPIRIGNAWLILKLVRRIQRDRELTL
;
A
#
# COMPACT_ATOMS: atom_id res chain seq x y z
N MET A 1 -20.06 -79.13 -50.89
CA MET A 1 -18.79 -78.59 -50.33
C MET A 1 -18.70 -77.12 -50.71
N ARG A 2 -18.30 -76.24 -49.77
CA ARG A 2 -17.50 -74.99 -49.93
C ARG A 2 -17.63 -74.21 -51.27
N ARG A 3 -17.74 -72.88 -51.37
CA ARG A 3 -17.51 -71.69 -50.53
C ARG A 3 -17.93 -70.48 -51.41
N ILE A 4 -18.82 -69.58 -50.97
CA ILE A 4 -18.59 -68.14 -50.68
C ILE A 4 -17.74 -67.37 -51.72
N ALA A 5 -18.36 -66.41 -52.40
CA ALA A 5 -17.74 -65.22 -52.98
C ALA A 5 -18.64 -63.98 -52.76
N PHE A 6 -18.01 -62.91 -52.28
CA PHE A 6 -18.51 -61.59 -51.89
C PHE A 6 -19.12 -60.78 -53.05
N LEU A 7 -20.07 -59.87 -52.77
CA LEU A 7 -19.97 -58.45 -53.18
C LEU A 7 -21.08 -57.54 -52.59
N SER A 8 -20.60 -56.58 -51.78
CA SER A 8 -21.02 -55.17 -51.62
C SER A 8 -22.48 -54.80 -51.28
N ALA A 9 -22.67 -54.32 -50.04
CA ALA A 9 -23.75 -53.42 -49.64
C ALA A 9 -23.15 -52.10 -49.11
N LEU A 10 -23.57 -50.98 -49.69
CA LEU A 10 -23.20 -49.61 -49.36
C LEU A 10 -24.06 -49.14 -48.18
N GLY A 11 -23.44 -48.88 -47.01
CA GLY A 11 -24.13 -48.37 -45.83
C GLY A 11 -23.84 -46.88 -45.60
N ILE A 12 -24.89 -46.06 -45.71
CA ILE A 12 -24.88 -44.63 -45.39
C ILE A 12 -24.84 -44.47 -43.86
N SER A 13 -23.80 -43.81 -43.34
CA SER A 13 -23.66 -43.52 -41.91
C SER A 13 -24.20 -42.11 -41.62
N LEU A 14 -25.31 -42.05 -40.87
CA LEU A 14 -25.86 -40.82 -40.30
C LEU A 14 -25.03 -40.44 -39.05
N MET A 15 -24.22 -39.38 -39.14
CA MET A 15 -23.53 -38.79 -38.00
C MET A 15 -24.47 -37.80 -37.29
N LEU A 16 -25.08 -38.23 -36.19
CA LEU A 16 -25.76 -37.35 -35.23
C LEU A 16 -24.68 -36.53 -34.49
N SER A 17 -24.56 -35.25 -34.84
CA SER A 17 -23.78 -34.28 -34.06
C SER A 17 -24.49 -34.03 -32.72
N ALA A 18 -23.95 -34.62 -31.67
CA ALA A 18 -24.34 -34.30 -30.30
C ALA A 18 -23.70 -32.95 -29.91
N CYS A 19 -24.50 -31.88 -29.90
CA CYS A 19 -24.13 -30.64 -29.23
C CYS A 19 -23.91 -30.93 -27.75
N LYS A 20 -22.65 -30.92 -27.33
CA LYS A 20 -22.24 -31.06 -25.94
C LYS A 20 -22.43 -29.71 -25.27
N ASP A 21 -23.64 -29.44 -24.78
CA ASP A 21 -23.89 -28.34 -23.86
C ASP A 21 -22.94 -28.49 -22.66
N ARG A 22 -21.99 -27.56 -22.53
CA ARG A 22 -21.22 -27.41 -21.30
C ARG A 22 -22.17 -26.90 -20.23
N PRO A 23 -22.36 -27.61 -19.10
CA PRO A 23 -23.13 -27.06 -18.01
C PRO A 23 -22.38 -25.84 -17.46
N GLN A 24 -22.90 -24.65 -17.73
CA GLN A 24 -22.66 -23.51 -16.84
C GLN A 24 -23.20 -23.94 -15.47
N SER A 25 -22.31 -24.02 -14.49
CA SER A 25 -22.64 -24.25 -13.10
C SER A 25 -23.65 -23.19 -12.65
N ARG A 26 -24.95 -23.49 -12.75
CA ARG A 26 -26.00 -22.73 -12.06
C ARG A 26 -25.76 -22.98 -10.59
N ALA A 27 -25.37 -21.94 -9.86
CA ALA A 27 -25.49 -21.91 -8.41
C ALA A 27 -26.90 -22.41 -8.05
N THR A 28 -27.01 -23.34 -7.10
CA THR A 28 -28.33 -23.73 -6.59
C THR A 28 -28.93 -22.53 -5.85
N ALA A 29 -30.25 -22.47 -5.71
CA ALA A 29 -30.91 -21.35 -5.02
C ALA A 29 -30.42 -21.16 -3.56
N GLU A 30 -29.79 -22.20 -2.98
CA GLU A 30 -29.17 -22.18 -1.65
C GLU A 30 -27.82 -21.42 -1.60
N ASP A 31 -27.19 -21.16 -2.75
CA ASP A 31 -25.87 -20.49 -2.84
C ASP A 31 -25.96 -18.97 -3.06
N VAL A 32 -27.17 -18.41 -3.20
CA VAL A 32 -27.39 -16.99 -3.52
C VAL A 32 -27.53 -16.17 -2.25
N ALA A 33 -26.58 -15.26 -1.99
CA ALA A 33 -26.62 -14.33 -0.87
C ALA A 33 -27.52 -13.11 -1.16
N ALA A 34 -27.52 -12.62 -2.39
CA ALA A 34 -28.38 -11.52 -2.82
C ALA A 34 -28.61 -11.52 -4.34
N ARG A 35 -29.62 -10.77 -4.80
CA ARG A 35 -29.89 -10.53 -6.23
C ARG A 35 -30.07 -9.04 -6.50
N VAL A 36 -29.33 -8.50 -7.47
CA VAL A 36 -29.37 -7.10 -7.87
C VAL A 36 -29.80 -7.02 -9.34
N ASN A 37 -31.07 -6.65 -9.58
CA ASN A 37 -31.68 -6.56 -10.91
C ASN A 37 -31.41 -7.78 -11.82
N GLY A 38 -31.43 -8.98 -11.25
CA GLY A 38 -31.23 -10.24 -11.97
C GLY A 38 -29.82 -10.83 -11.85
N VAL A 39 -28.81 -10.05 -11.45
CA VAL A 39 -27.46 -10.55 -11.18
C VAL A 39 -27.39 -11.12 -9.76
N GLU A 40 -26.88 -12.34 -9.63
CA GLU A 40 -26.74 -13.06 -8.36
C GLU A 40 -25.36 -12.77 -7.74
N ILE A 41 -25.36 -12.50 -6.43
CA ILE A 41 -24.16 -12.46 -5.59
C ILE A 41 -24.20 -13.73 -4.73
N THR A 42 -23.16 -14.55 -4.79
CA THR A 42 -23.14 -15.85 -4.11
C THR A 42 -22.57 -15.76 -2.70
N ILE A 43 -22.97 -16.68 -1.83
CA ILE A 43 -22.39 -16.83 -0.49
C ILE A 43 -20.88 -17.09 -0.57
N SER A 44 -20.45 -17.90 -1.55
CA SER A 44 -19.03 -18.18 -1.79
C SER A 44 -18.21 -16.94 -2.18
N GLU A 45 -18.81 -15.98 -2.88
CA GLU A 45 -18.14 -14.72 -3.21
C GLU A 45 -17.96 -13.85 -1.96
N VAL A 46 -19.01 -13.76 -1.13
CA VAL A 46 -18.98 -13.06 0.16
C VAL A 46 -17.91 -13.66 1.07
N ASP A 47 -17.94 -14.98 1.26
CA ASP A 47 -17.01 -15.69 2.13
C ASP A 47 -15.56 -15.53 1.69
N ARG A 48 -15.29 -15.62 0.39
CA ARG A 48 -13.94 -15.40 -0.17
C ARG A 48 -13.39 -14.02 0.16
N LEU A 49 -14.21 -12.97 0.03
CA LEU A 49 -13.78 -11.60 0.31
C LEU A 49 -13.60 -11.35 1.82
N VAL A 50 -14.46 -11.92 2.66
CA VAL A 50 -14.28 -11.90 4.11
C VAL A 50 -12.99 -12.58 4.52
N GLU A 51 -12.70 -13.77 3.98
CA GLU A 51 -11.44 -14.48 4.25
C GLU A 51 -10.22 -13.64 3.83
N GLN A 52 -10.28 -12.98 2.68
CA GLN A 52 -9.21 -12.10 2.21
C GLN A 52 -8.97 -10.93 3.17
N GLN A 53 -10.04 -10.28 3.65
CA GLN A 53 -9.96 -9.20 4.63
C GLN A 53 -9.35 -9.70 5.95
N LEU A 54 -9.79 -10.86 6.44
CA LEU A 54 -9.29 -11.44 7.69
C LEU A 54 -7.82 -11.88 7.60
N ARG A 55 -7.37 -12.40 6.45
CA ARG A 55 -5.95 -12.72 6.23
C ARG A 55 -5.07 -11.48 6.33
N ALA A 56 -5.51 -10.35 5.76
CA ALA A 56 -4.79 -9.09 5.86
C ALA A 56 -4.72 -8.58 7.31
N SER A 57 -5.81 -8.67 8.06
CA SER A 57 -5.85 -8.35 9.50
C SER A 57 -4.94 -9.26 10.34
N ALA A 58 -4.93 -10.57 10.06
CA ALA A 58 -4.09 -11.53 10.78
C ALA A 58 -2.59 -11.27 10.55
N GLN A 59 -2.19 -10.86 9.34
CA GLN A 59 -0.81 -10.45 9.06
C GLN A 59 -0.37 -9.21 9.86
N GLN A 60 -1.32 -8.40 10.33
CA GLN A 60 -1.09 -7.27 11.22
C GLN A 60 -1.14 -7.64 12.71
N GLY A 61 -1.24 -8.93 13.05
CA GLY A 61 -1.26 -9.43 14.43
C GLY A 61 -2.61 -9.25 15.14
N GLN A 62 -3.69 -8.98 14.40
CA GLN A 62 -5.03 -8.88 14.99
C GLN A 62 -5.54 -10.27 15.41
N ALA A 63 -6.27 -10.31 16.53
CA ALA A 63 -6.91 -11.53 17.00
C ALA A 63 -7.96 -12.02 15.99
N PRO A 64 -8.23 -13.33 15.92
CA PRO A 64 -9.34 -13.85 15.13
C PRO A 64 -10.68 -13.22 15.55
N PRO A 65 -11.58 -12.93 14.59
CA PRO A 65 -12.87 -12.34 14.92
C PRO A 65 -13.73 -13.31 15.72
N THR A 66 -14.53 -12.77 16.63
CA THR A 66 -15.63 -13.49 17.27
C THR A 66 -16.70 -13.88 16.24
N PRO A 67 -17.59 -14.85 16.54
CA PRO A 67 -18.69 -15.22 15.63
C PRO A 67 -19.59 -14.03 15.24
N ALA A 68 -19.83 -13.10 16.17
CA ALA A 68 -20.61 -11.90 15.92
C ALA A 68 -19.90 -10.94 14.97
N GLU A 69 -18.59 -10.71 15.16
CA GLU A 69 -17.77 -9.89 14.26
C GLU A 69 -17.67 -10.50 12.87
N LEU A 70 -17.55 -11.83 12.77
CA LEU A 70 -17.54 -12.53 11.49
C LEU A 70 -18.87 -12.37 10.74
N ALA A 71 -20.00 -12.48 11.44
CA ALA A 71 -21.32 -12.23 10.84
C ALA A 71 -21.48 -10.78 10.37
N ALA A 72 -21.01 -9.82 11.17
CA ALA A 72 -21.01 -8.40 10.79
C ALA A 72 -20.12 -8.14 9.56
N ALA A 73 -18.92 -8.74 9.50
CA ALA A 73 -18.03 -8.64 8.35
C ALA A 73 -18.66 -9.20 7.07
N ARG A 74 -19.33 -10.36 7.15
CA ARG A 74 -20.09 -10.93 6.03
C ARG A 74 -21.18 -9.99 5.53
N LEU A 75 -21.95 -9.40 6.44
CA LEU A 75 -23.00 -8.45 6.07
C LEU A 75 -22.42 -7.21 5.40
N GLN A 76 -21.33 -6.65 5.94
CA GLN A 76 -20.65 -5.50 5.37
C GLN A 76 -20.11 -5.78 3.96
N VAL A 77 -19.50 -6.95 3.74
CA VAL A 77 -19.02 -7.37 2.41
C VAL A 77 -20.20 -7.54 1.45
N LEU A 78 -21.28 -8.19 1.88
CA LEU A 78 -22.48 -8.36 1.05
C LEU A 78 -23.11 -7.03 0.65
N GLU A 79 -23.26 -6.09 1.58
CA GLU A 79 -23.75 -4.72 1.29
C GLU A 79 -22.84 -3.98 0.30
N GLY A 80 -21.52 -4.13 0.45
CA GLY A 80 -20.53 -3.62 -0.49
C GLY A 80 -20.72 -4.18 -1.90
N LEU A 81 -20.86 -5.50 -2.03
CA LEU A 81 -21.09 -6.18 -3.32
C LEU A 81 -22.40 -5.75 -3.97
N ILE A 82 -23.48 -5.65 -3.20
CA ILE A 82 -24.79 -5.19 -3.68
C ILE A 82 -24.66 -3.76 -4.23
N THR A 83 -24.00 -2.88 -3.47
CA THR A 83 -23.80 -1.48 -3.85
C THR A 83 -22.95 -1.37 -5.11
N GLN A 84 -21.84 -2.10 -5.18
CA GLN A 84 -20.96 -2.13 -6.34
C GLN A 84 -21.68 -2.63 -7.60
N GLU A 85 -22.45 -3.70 -7.48
CA GLU A 85 -23.23 -4.23 -8.60
C GLU A 85 -24.28 -3.22 -9.09
N ALA A 86 -25.01 -2.58 -8.17
CA ALA A 86 -26.01 -1.57 -8.52
C ALA A 86 -25.38 -0.34 -9.22
N LEU A 87 -24.23 0.13 -8.73
CA LEU A 87 -23.48 1.24 -9.34
C LEU A 87 -22.92 0.85 -10.71
N TYR A 88 -22.38 -0.35 -10.85
CA TYR A 88 -21.88 -0.84 -12.12
C TYR A 88 -22.99 -0.93 -13.18
N GLN A 89 -24.15 -1.49 -12.84
CA GLN A 89 -25.31 -1.52 -13.74
C GLN A 89 -25.82 -0.13 -14.10
N LYS A 90 -25.70 0.85 -13.19
CA LYS A 90 -25.99 2.26 -13.50
C LYS A 90 -24.98 2.82 -14.49
N ALA A 91 -23.69 2.55 -14.31
CA ALA A 91 -22.64 2.96 -15.25
C ALA A 91 -22.85 2.34 -16.64
N GLU A 92 -23.21 1.05 -16.72
CA GLU A 92 -23.56 0.36 -17.97
C GLU A 92 -24.71 1.03 -18.70
N ARG A 93 -25.82 1.29 -17.99
CA ARG A 93 -27.00 1.96 -18.58
C ARG A 93 -26.69 3.37 -19.10
N LEU A 94 -25.67 4.03 -18.57
CA LEU A 94 -25.23 5.36 -19.02
C LEU A 94 -24.13 5.32 -20.08
N GLY A 95 -23.74 4.12 -20.54
CA GLY A 95 -22.68 3.94 -21.53
C GLY A 95 -21.28 4.30 -21.02
N LEU A 96 -21.05 4.17 -19.70
CA LEU A 96 -19.80 4.56 -19.04
C LEU A 96 -18.82 3.41 -18.84
N LEU A 97 -18.92 2.35 -19.64
CA LEU A 97 -17.97 1.25 -19.58
C LEU A 97 -16.57 1.70 -20.04
N PRO A 98 -15.50 1.25 -19.40
CA PRO A 98 -14.15 1.51 -19.87
C PRO A 98 -13.86 0.72 -21.15
N THR A 99 -13.01 1.30 -21.99
CA THR A 99 -12.42 0.65 -23.15
C THR A 99 -11.42 -0.43 -22.72
N GLU A 100 -11.07 -1.31 -23.66
CA GLU A 100 -10.05 -2.33 -23.41
C GLU A 100 -8.70 -1.73 -23.02
N GLU A 101 -8.30 -0.63 -23.67
CA GLU A 101 -7.07 0.08 -23.36
C GLU A 101 -7.08 0.62 -21.92
N GLU A 102 -8.19 1.20 -21.46
CA GLU A 102 -8.30 1.68 -20.08
C GLU A 102 -8.19 0.55 -19.05
N ILE A 103 -8.71 -0.65 -19.37
CA ILE A 103 -8.56 -1.83 -18.51
C ILE A 103 -7.10 -2.27 -18.46
N ILE A 104 -6.41 -2.32 -19.62
CA ILE A 104 -4.97 -2.63 -19.69
C ILE A 104 -4.18 -1.64 -18.84
N GLN A 105 -4.44 -0.34 -18.99
CA GLN A 105 -3.78 0.70 -18.19
C GLN A 105 -4.08 0.57 -16.70
N GLY A 106 -5.31 0.19 -16.32
CA GLY A 106 -5.67 -0.10 -14.93
C GLY A 106 -4.86 -1.25 -14.33
N VAL A 107 -4.68 -2.34 -15.08
CA VAL A 107 -3.82 -3.47 -14.68
C VAL A 107 -2.35 -3.02 -14.54
N GLN A 108 -1.85 -2.23 -15.48
CA GLN A 108 -0.48 -1.72 -15.40
C GLN A 108 -0.27 -0.76 -14.24
N GLN A 109 -1.25 0.10 -13.95
CA GLN A 109 -1.22 1.00 -12.80
C GLN A 109 -1.16 0.21 -11.48
N PHE A 110 -1.99 -0.83 -11.34
CA PHE A 110 -1.96 -1.71 -10.18
C PHE A 110 -0.57 -2.33 -9.95
N LYS A 111 0.09 -2.79 -11.03
CA LYS A 111 1.46 -3.34 -10.96
C LYS A 111 2.46 -2.28 -10.50
N ARG A 112 2.41 -1.07 -11.09
CA ARG A 112 3.32 0.04 -10.76
C ARG A 112 3.19 0.49 -9.31
N GLU A 113 1.97 0.70 -8.82
CA GLU A 113 1.72 1.16 -7.45
C GLU A 113 2.25 0.20 -6.39
N ARG A 114 2.32 -1.09 -6.72
CA ARG A 114 2.82 -2.15 -5.84
C ARG A 114 4.24 -2.61 -6.16
N GLY A 115 4.91 -1.98 -7.14
CA GLY A 115 6.25 -2.37 -7.57
C GLY A 115 6.35 -3.82 -8.08
N LEU A 116 5.27 -4.35 -8.65
CA LEU A 116 5.20 -5.75 -9.09
C LEU A 116 5.78 -5.93 -10.51
N SER A 117 6.63 -6.94 -10.67
CA SER A 117 6.94 -7.51 -11.99
C SER A 117 5.75 -8.32 -12.51
N GLU A 118 5.79 -8.74 -13.78
CA GLU A 118 4.78 -9.65 -14.33
C GLU A 118 4.71 -10.97 -13.52
N GLU A 119 5.86 -11.54 -13.18
CA GLU A 119 5.91 -12.75 -12.35
C GLU A 119 5.33 -12.53 -10.95
N GLY A 120 5.61 -11.36 -10.35
CA GLY A 120 5.04 -10.94 -9.08
C GLY A 120 3.52 -10.83 -9.14
N PHE A 121 3.00 -10.21 -10.19
CA PHE A 121 1.56 -10.09 -10.43
C PHE A 121 0.89 -11.46 -10.57
N GLN A 122 1.44 -12.35 -11.40
CA GLN A 122 0.91 -13.71 -11.59
C GLN A 122 0.96 -14.53 -10.29
N ARG A 123 1.97 -14.30 -9.43
CA ARG A 123 2.03 -14.90 -8.08
C ARG A 123 0.91 -14.38 -7.18
N THR A 124 0.71 -13.07 -7.14
CA THR A 124 -0.39 -12.45 -6.36
C THR A 124 -1.75 -12.99 -6.79
N LEU A 125 -2.01 -13.11 -8.10
CA LEU A 125 -3.27 -13.68 -8.59
C LEU A 125 -3.49 -15.12 -8.10
N ARG A 126 -2.43 -15.96 -8.09
CA ARG A 126 -2.51 -17.33 -7.56
C ARG A 126 -2.77 -17.37 -6.06
N GLU A 127 -2.12 -16.50 -5.29
CA GLU A 127 -2.32 -16.40 -3.84
C GLU A 127 -3.75 -15.97 -3.49
N LEU A 128 -4.35 -15.13 -4.33
CA LEU A 128 -5.74 -14.69 -4.21
C LEU A 128 -6.76 -15.68 -4.82
N GLY A 129 -6.29 -16.76 -5.46
CA GLY A 129 -7.17 -17.72 -6.14
C GLY A 129 -7.96 -17.10 -7.29
N GLN A 130 -7.40 -16.09 -7.96
CA GLN A 130 -8.07 -15.31 -8.99
C GLN A 130 -7.37 -15.47 -10.34
N THR A 131 -8.14 -15.52 -11.44
CA THR A 131 -7.59 -15.48 -12.80
C THR A 131 -7.38 -14.04 -13.25
N GLU A 132 -6.48 -13.83 -14.20
CA GLU A 132 -6.29 -12.50 -14.79
C GLU A 132 -7.57 -11.93 -15.39
N GLU A 133 -8.41 -12.79 -15.99
CA GLU A 133 -9.69 -12.35 -16.55
C GLU A 133 -10.72 -11.98 -15.46
N GLN A 134 -10.70 -12.65 -14.30
CA GLN A 134 -11.47 -12.20 -13.14
C GLN A 134 -10.97 -10.84 -12.63
N PHE A 135 -9.65 -10.64 -12.58
CA PHE A 135 -9.05 -9.37 -12.17
C PHE A 135 -9.38 -8.24 -13.15
N ARG A 136 -9.31 -8.48 -14.45
CA ARG A 136 -9.70 -7.52 -15.49
C ARG A 136 -11.18 -7.14 -15.40
N ARG A 137 -12.07 -8.08 -15.04
CA ARG A 137 -13.48 -7.74 -14.75
C ARG A 137 -13.63 -6.84 -13.53
N GLU A 138 -12.85 -7.05 -12.49
CA GLU A 138 -12.84 -6.19 -11.31
C GLU A 138 -12.37 -4.77 -11.65
N ILE A 139 -11.26 -4.64 -12.38
CA ILE A 139 -10.78 -3.35 -12.91
C ILE A 139 -11.84 -2.67 -13.78
N ARG A 140 -12.50 -3.42 -14.68
CA ARG A 140 -13.60 -2.90 -15.50
C ARG A 140 -14.71 -2.30 -14.64
N ARG A 141 -15.14 -3.01 -13.59
CA ARG A 141 -16.18 -2.54 -12.67
C ARG A 141 -15.75 -1.28 -11.91
N GLN A 142 -14.55 -1.28 -11.34
CA GLN A 142 -14.01 -0.14 -10.61
C GLN A 142 -13.90 1.12 -11.49
N LEU A 143 -13.39 0.97 -12.72
CA LEU A 143 -13.28 2.08 -13.67
C LEU A 143 -14.65 2.61 -14.12
N ALA A 144 -15.62 1.73 -14.38
CA ALA A 144 -16.98 2.13 -14.73
C ALA A 144 -17.66 2.92 -13.60
N ILE A 145 -17.51 2.46 -12.35
CA ILE A 145 -18.03 3.15 -11.17
C ILE A 145 -17.34 4.49 -10.98
N ARG A 146 -16.02 4.57 -11.15
CA ARG A 146 -15.28 5.84 -11.09
C ARG A 146 -15.81 6.84 -12.13
N LYS A 147 -15.96 6.42 -13.38
CA LYS A 147 -16.55 7.26 -14.45
C LYS A 147 -17.98 7.72 -14.11
N LEU A 148 -18.76 6.88 -13.44
CA LEU A 148 -20.09 7.25 -12.94
C LEU A 148 -20.00 8.38 -11.91
N PHE A 149 -19.12 8.28 -10.90
CA PHE A 149 -18.92 9.34 -9.91
C PHE A 149 -18.39 10.63 -10.57
N ASP A 150 -17.41 10.53 -11.47
CA ASP A 150 -16.84 11.67 -12.19
C ASP A 150 -17.88 12.42 -13.03
N ARG A 151 -18.91 11.72 -13.53
CA ARG A 151 -20.00 12.32 -14.31
C ARG A 151 -21.15 12.84 -13.46
N GLU A 152 -21.59 12.07 -12.46
CA GLU A 152 -22.84 12.33 -11.74
C GLU A 152 -22.66 13.01 -10.38
N VAL A 153 -21.48 12.88 -9.76
CA VAL A 153 -21.24 13.34 -8.39
C VAL A 153 -20.22 14.48 -8.37
N THR A 154 -19.03 14.27 -8.92
CA THR A 154 -17.92 15.23 -8.86
C THR A 154 -18.32 16.64 -9.34
N PRO A 155 -19.05 16.84 -10.46
CA PRO A 155 -19.43 18.18 -10.92
C PRO A 155 -20.45 18.89 -10.01
N ARG A 156 -21.12 18.15 -9.11
CA ARG A 156 -22.09 18.70 -8.16
C ARG A 156 -21.43 19.09 -6.83
N ILE A 157 -20.19 18.65 -6.59
CA ILE A 157 -19.42 19.03 -5.41
C ILE A 157 -18.74 20.36 -5.72
N THR A 158 -19.17 21.41 -5.03
CA THR A 158 -18.48 22.71 -5.02
C THR A 158 -17.96 22.93 -3.61
N VAL A 159 -16.64 23.09 -3.48
CA VAL A 159 -16.03 23.52 -2.21
C VAL A 159 -15.85 25.03 -2.31
N THR A 160 -16.54 25.76 -1.44
CA THR A 160 -16.52 27.22 -1.41
C THR A 160 -15.33 27.74 -0.61
N ASP A 161 -14.85 28.95 -0.93
CA ASP A 161 -13.82 29.64 -0.14
C ASP A 161 -14.24 29.77 1.33
N ARG A 162 -15.55 29.92 1.58
CA ARG A 162 -16.10 29.96 2.93
C ARG A 162 -15.91 28.64 3.67
N GLU A 163 -16.19 27.50 3.04
CA GLU A 163 -15.98 26.18 3.66
C GLU A 163 -14.48 25.93 3.93
N ILE A 164 -13.61 26.36 3.00
CA ILE A 164 -12.16 26.30 3.19
C ILE A 164 -11.75 27.15 4.40
N GLU A 165 -12.26 28.37 4.50
CA GLU A 165 -11.95 29.29 5.59
C GLU A 165 -12.50 28.79 6.94
N GLU A 166 -13.73 28.26 6.97
CA GLU A 166 -14.33 27.67 8.16
C GLU A 166 -13.56 26.43 8.62
N PHE A 167 -13.15 25.55 7.69
CA PHE A 167 -12.31 24.40 8.01
C PHE A 167 -10.95 24.85 8.55
N TYR A 168 -10.29 25.81 7.91
CA TYR A 168 -9.02 26.37 8.37
C TYR A 168 -9.14 26.95 9.79
N LYS A 169 -10.17 27.77 10.04
CA LYS A 169 -10.44 28.37 11.35
C LYS A 169 -10.72 27.32 12.42
N ALA A 170 -11.51 26.29 12.12
CA ALA A 170 -11.84 25.21 13.04
C ALA A 170 -10.64 24.29 13.35
N ASN A 171 -9.66 24.22 12.43
CA ASN A 171 -8.52 23.32 12.51
C ASN A 171 -7.17 24.04 12.61
N LYS A 172 -7.13 25.30 13.08
CA LYS A 172 -5.90 26.12 13.15
C LYS A 172 -4.68 25.41 13.72
N ALA A 173 -4.87 24.55 14.71
CA ALA A 173 -3.78 23.79 15.34
C ALA A 173 -3.06 22.81 14.38
N GLN A 174 -3.73 22.37 13.31
CA GLN A 174 -3.15 21.55 12.24
C GLN A 174 -2.33 22.37 11.24
N PHE A 175 -2.51 23.69 11.22
CA PHE A 175 -1.87 24.63 10.30
C PHE A 175 -0.80 25.46 11.01
N VAL A 176 0.05 24.81 11.81
CA VAL A 176 1.17 25.45 12.50
C VAL A 176 2.46 24.73 12.14
N GLU A 177 3.39 25.43 11.49
CA GLU A 177 4.78 25.01 11.40
C GLU A 177 5.43 25.31 12.75
N ARG A 178 5.47 24.30 13.62
CA ARG A 178 6.00 24.44 14.98
C ARG A 178 7.49 24.78 14.94
N ARG A 179 7.98 25.48 15.96
CA ARG A 179 9.42 25.66 16.19
C ARG A 179 10.10 24.32 16.44
N GLY A 180 11.35 24.20 16.01
CA GLY A 180 12.08 22.94 16.11
C GLY A 180 13.29 22.87 15.19
N PHE A 181 13.66 21.63 14.86
CA PHE A 181 14.95 21.31 14.25
C PHE A 181 14.78 20.41 13.04
N ALA A 182 15.36 20.80 11.91
CA ALA A 182 15.67 19.86 10.83
C ALA A 182 17.01 19.20 11.14
N LEU A 183 17.02 17.87 11.23
CA LEU A 183 18.18 17.10 11.64
C LEU A 183 18.61 16.11 10.55
N SER A 184 19.92 15.93 10.46
CA SER A 184 20.51 14.73 9.84
C SER A 184 21.14 13.87 10.92
N ARG A 185 21.21 12.56 10.69
CA ARG A 185 21.82 11.61 11.62
C ARG A 185 22.80 10.66 10.93
N ILE A 186 23.78 10.21 11.71
CA ILE A 186 24.56 9.02 11.43
C ILE A 186 24.32 8.06 12.58
N LEU A 187 23.86 6.86 12.24
CA LEU A 187 23.68 5.73 13.15
C LEU A 187 24.82 4.72 12.96
N VAL A 188 25.30 4.16 14.06
CA VAL A 188 26.15 2.98 14.12
C VAL A 188 25.59 2.07 15.20
N THR A 189 25.32 0.81 14.88
CA THR A 189 24.86 -0.23 15.79
C THR A 189 26.00 -1.22 16.05
N PRO A 190 25.90 -2.09 17.07
CA PRO A 190 26.83 -3.20 17.27
C PRO A 190 26.37 -4.49 16.57
N GLU A 191 25.29 -4.42 15.79
CA GLU A 191 24.63 -5.59 15.19
C GLU A 191 25.28 -5.94 13.84
N ARG A 192 24.78 -6.99 13.19
CA ARG A 192 25.18 -7.32 11.83
C ARG A 192 24.09 -6.84 10.88
N ASP A 193 24.24 -5.61 10.43
CA ASP A 193 23.25 -4.94 9.56
C ASP A 193 23.47 -5.26 8.07
N ASN A 194 24.58 -5.94 7.73
CA ASN A 194 24.95 -6.33 6.36
C ASN A 194 25.08 -5.13 5.40
N VAL A 195 25.60 -4.02 5.91
CA VAL A 195 25.92 -2.81 5.14
C VAL A 195 27.42 -2.74 4.80
N PRO A 196 27.86 -1.89 3.83
CA PRO A 196 29.25 -1.91 3.34
C PRO A 196 30.34 -1.62 4.38
N ASP A 197 30.04 -0.84 5.41
CA ASP A 197 30.94 -0.50 6.52
C ASP A 197 30.19 -0.87 7.80
N ASP A 198 30.14 -2.14 8.19
CA ASP A 198 29.32 -2.64 9.31
C ASP A 198 30.15 -2.82 10.58
N ALA A 199 29.70 -2.33 11.73
CA ALA A 199 30.42 -2.41 13.00
C ALA A 199 29.84 -3.49 13.92
N ILE A 200 30.49 -4.64 13.95
CA ILE A 200 30.00 -5.77 14.74
C ILE A 200 30.60 -5.73 16.15
N GLY A 201 29.74 -5.60 17.16
CA GLY A 201 30.09 -5.55 18.57
C GLY A 201 30.28 -4.15 19.13
N ALA A 202 30.08 -4.00 20.45
CA ALA A 202 30.02 -2.70 21.12
C ALA A 202 31.29 -1.86 20.96
N GLU A 203 32.48 -2.48 21.07
CA GLU A 203 33.76 -1.79 20.92
C GLU A 203 33.99 -1.31 19.48
N ALA A 204 33.56 -2.10 18.49
CA ALA A 204 33.67 -1.72 17.08
C ALA A 204 32.74 -0.54 16.76
N ALA A 205 31.50 -0.59 17.24
CA ALA A 205 30.52 0.48 17.08
C ALA A 205 31.02 1.80 17.70
N GLU A 206 31.55 1.73 18.93
CA GLU A 206 32.09 2.91 19.61
C GLU A 206 33.33 3.47 18.91
N ARG A 207 34.26 2.62 18.50
CA ARG A 207 35.45 3.06 17.74
C ARG A 207 35.03 3.75 16.44
N LYS A 208 34.12 3.13 15.68
CA LYS A 208 33.66 3.64 14.40
C LYS A 208 32.96 5.00 14.53
N ILE A 209 32.04 5.17 15.48
CA ILE A 209 31.36 6.46 15.64
C ILE A 209 32.33 7.57 16.04
N ARG A 210 33.37 7.25 16.84
CA ARG A 210 34.43 8.21 17.19
C ARG A 210 35.27 8.60 15.98
N GLU A 211 35.63 7.64 15.11
CA GLU A 211 36.32 7.93 13.85
C GLU A 211 35.49 8.81 12.92
N ILE A 212 34.19 8.52 12.77
CA ILE A 212 33.24 9.33 12.01
C ILE A 212 33.20 10.76 12.56
N HIS A 213 33.07 10.91 13.87
CA HIS A 213 33.04 12.23 14.51
C HIS A 213 34.32 13.03 14.25
N GLU A 214 35.50 12.40 14.36
CA GLU A 214 36.78 13.04 14.05
C GLU A 214 36.89 13.47 12.58
N GLN A 215 36.38 12.66 11.64
CA GLN A 215 36.32 13.04 10.22
C GLN A 215 35.43 14.28 10.01
N LEU A 216 34.26 14.30 10.64
CA LEU A 216 33.34 15.44 10.56
C LEU A 216 33.95 16.70 11.18
N ARG A 217 34.64 16.59 12.33
CA ARG A 217 35.35 17.72 12.96
C ARG A 217 36.48 18.29 12.10
N ARG A 218 37.07 17.48 11.22
CA ARG A 218 38.08 17.92 10.24
C ARG A 218 37.45 18.56 8.98
N GLY A 219 36.13 18.71 8.94
CA GLY A 219 35.41 19.38 7.86
C GLY A 219 34.92 18.45 6.75
N ALA A 220 34.89 17.13 6.96
CA ALA A 220 34.26 16.22 6.02
C ALA A 220 32.76 16.54 5.87
N ASP A 221 32.23 16.44 4.65
CA ASP A 221 30.82 16.66 4.39
C ASP A 221 29.96 15.58 5.06
N PHE A 222 28.95 16.01 5.83
CA PHE A 222 28.12 15.12 6.63
C PHE A 222 27.34 14.12 5.78
N ALA A 223 26.76 14.57 4.67
CA ALA A 223 25.94 13.72 3.82
C ALA A 223 26.78 12.63 3.17
N THR A 224 27.98 12.99 2.71
CA THR A 224 28.94 12.05 2.14
C THR A 224 29.38 10.99 3.16
N VAL A 225 29.68 11.40 4.40
CA VAL A 225 30.06 10.46 5.46
C VAL A 225 28.88 9.57 5.86
N ALA A 226 27.67 10.13 5.99
CA ALA A 226 26.47 9.36 6.30
C ALA A 226 26.18 8.29 5.24
N ALA A 227 26.23 8.64 3.96
CA ALA A 227 25.98 7.71 2.86
C ALA A 227 26.99 6.55 2.79
N ARG A 228 28.22 6.77 3.24
CA ARG A 228 29.29 5.76 3.18
C ARG A 228 29.43 4.93 4.44
N ARG A 229 29.16 5.52 5.60
CA ARG A 229 29.56 4.97 6.90
C ARG A 229 28.43 4.81 7.90
N SER A 230 27.25 5.40 7.66
CA SER A 230 26.11 5.14 8.52
C SER A 230 25.51 3.76 8.25
N GLU A 231 25.10 3.10 9.32
CA GLU A 231 24.36 1.85 9.29
C GLU A 231 22.85 2.09 9.35
N ASP A 232 22.39 3.35 9.18
CA ASP A 232 20.97 3.66 9.17
C ASP A 232 20.31 3.30 7.83
N PRO A 233 19.45 2.27 7.76
CA PRO A 233 18.83 1.86 6.50
C PRO A 233 17.88 2.91 5.94
N LEU A 234 17.38 3.84 6.77
CA LEU A 234 16.37 4.82 6.37
C LEU A 234 16.98 6.10 5.79
N THR A 235 18.13 6.53 6.31
CA THR A 235 18.66 7.87 6.02
C THR A 235 20.03 7.86 5.36
N ALA A 236 20.83 6.80 5.49
CA ALA A 236 22.20 6.77 4.95
C ALA A 236 22.25 7.12 3.46
N ALA A 237 21.46 6.43 2.63
CA ALA A 237 21.39 6.67 1.17
C ALA A 237 20.93 8.10 0.80
N ARG A 238 20.30 8.82 1.72
CA ARG A 238 19.84 10.21 1.58
C ARG A 238 20.71 11.18 2.37
N GLY A 239 21.99 10.87 2.54
CA GLY A 239 22.93 11.75 3.23
C GLY A 239 22.63 11.96 4.71
N GLY A 240 21.93 11.01 5.34
CA GLY A 240 21.55 11.08 6.74
C GLY A 240 20.33 11.98 7.01
N GLU A 241 19.62 12.47 6.00
CA GLU A 241 18.42 13.31 6.20
C GLU A 241 17.35 12.60 7.02
N TRP A 242 17.11 13.06 8.25
CA TRP A 242 16.18 12.43 9.17
C TRP A 242 14.83 13.14 9.19
N GLY A 243 14.84 14.46 9.10
CA GLY A 243 13.63 15.28 8.96
C GLY A 243 13.49 16.33 10.05
N PHE A 244 12.27 16.84 10.19
CA PHE A 244 11.92 17.90 11.13
C PHE A 244 11.35 17.35 12.44
N PHE A 245 11.81 17.89 13.56
CA PHE A 245 11.38 17.54 14.91
C PHE A 245 10.94 18.80 15.66
N PRO A 246 9.69 18.84 16.17
CA PRO A 246 9.26 19.92 17.06
C PRO A 246 10.17 20.01 18.28
N GLU A 247 10.45 21.22 18.76
CA GLU A 247 11.40 21.46 19.85
C GLU A 247 11.07 20.65 21.12
N MET A 248 9.77 20.51 21.41
CA MET A 248 9.22 19.81 22.58
C MET A 248 8.85 18.36 22.30
N THR A 249 9.48 17.72 21.31
CA THR A 249 9.22 16.29 21.02
C THR A 249 9.63 15.40 22.19
N GLU A 250 8.77 14.47 22.58
CA GLU A 250 9.07 13.44 23.60
C GLU A 250 9.98 12.33 23.05
N GLN A 251 10.22 12.30 21.74
CA GLN A 251 11.10 11.32 21.10
C GLN A 251 12.57 11.47 21.53
N PHE A 252 12.96 12.65 22.03
CA PHE A 252 14.33 12.92 22.47
C PHE A 252 14.41 13.01 23.99
N PRO A 253 15.40 12.34 24.61
CA PRO A 253 15.73 12.56 26.02
C PRO A 253 15.99 14.05 26.31
N GLU A 254 15.67 14.50 27.52
CA GLU A 254 15.79 15.92 27.91
C GLU A 254 17.19 16.49 27.68
N ALA A 255 18.23 15.73 28.03
CA ALA A 255 19.62 16.13 27.83
C ALA A 255 19.95 16.36 26.34
N LEU A 256 19.40 15.55 25.44
CA LEU A 256 19.58 15.73 24.00
C LEU A 256 18.84 16.97 23.50
N ARG A 257 17.60 17.21 23.97
CA ARG A 257 16.86 18.43 23.63
C ARG A 257 17.62 19.69 24.07
N ALA A 258 18.11 19.73 25.31
CA ALA A 258 18.89 20.84 25.83
C ALA A 258 20.15 21.10 24.98
N ARG A 259 20.81 20.04 24.50
CA ARG A 259 21.95 20.15 23.59
C ARG A 259 21.56 20.72 22.22
N LEU A 260 20.52 20.16 21.59
CA LEU A 260 20.01 20.66 20.30
C LEU A 260 19.59 22.13 20.40
N LEU A 261 19.00 22.54 21.53
CA LEU A 261 18.63 23.92 21.81
C LEU A 261 19.81 24.89 21.79
N ALA A 262 20.98 24.46 22.26
CA ALA A 262 22.20 25.27 22.31
C ALA A 262 22.99 25.30 20.98
N MET A 263 22.70 24.38 20.05
CA MET A 263 23.41 24.26 18.76
C MET A 263 23.03 25.35 17.76
N ARG A 264 23.98 25.73 16.91
CA ARG A 264 23.77 26.55 15.72
C ARG A 264 23.54 25.66 14.50
N GLU A 265 22.93 26.22 13.46
CA GLU A 265 22.83 25.52 12.18
C GLU A 265 24.22 25.17 11.65
N GLY A 266 24.37 23.93 11.17
CA GLY A 266 25.64 23.34 10.78
C GLY A 266 26.34 22.55 11.88
N ASP A 267 26.05 22.80 13.16
CA ASP A 267 26.71 22.12 14.27
C ASP A 267 26.39 20.61 14.28
N ILE A 268 27.35 19.83 14.78
CA ILE A 268 27.18 18.40 15.06
C ILE A 268 27.27 18.11 16.56
N THR A 269 26.62 17.05 17.00
CA THR A 269 26.79 16.54 18.37
C THR A 269 28.08 15.74 18.50
N GLU A 270 28.59 15.61 19.72
CA GLU A 270 29.47 14.49 20.07
C GLU A 270 28.71 13.17 19.89
N PRO A 271 29.38 12.02 19.79
CA PRO A 271 28.72 10.72 19.76
C PRO A 271 27.82 10.51 20.99
N ILE A 272 26.54 10.26 20.74
CA ILE A 272 25.51 10.02 21.75
C ILE A 272 25.17 8.54 21.74
N ARG A 273 25.13 7.92 22.92
CA ARG A 273 24.67 6.54 23.06
C ARG A 273 23.19 6.52 23.41
N ILE A 274 22.38 5.81 22.62
CA ILE A 274 20.97 5.56 22.90
C ILE A 274 20.74 4.04 22.82
N GLY A 275 20.50 3.42 23.97
CA GLY A 275 20.44 1.96 24.06
C GLY A 275 21.79 1.31 23.69
N ASN A 276 21.76 0.38 22.72
CA ASN A 276 22.95 -0.27 22.18
C ASN A 276 23.59 0.49 21.00
N ALA A 277 22.92 1.51 20.45
CA ALA A 277 23.38 2.23 19.27
C ALA A 277 24.07 3.56 19.60
N TRP A 278 24.87 4.04 18.64
CA TRP A 278 25.57 5.31 18.67
C TRP A 278 25.05 6.24 17.57
N LEU A 279 24.89 7.51 17.91
CA LEU A 279 24.37 8.54 17.01
C LEU A 279 25.24 9.79 17.01
N ILE A 280 25.42 10.38 15.83
CA ILE A 280 25.82 11.78 15.67
C ILE A 280 24.68 12.50 14.95
N LEU A 281 24.24 13.63 15.49
CA LEU A 281 23.24 14.48 14.86
C LEU A 281 23.88 15.74 14.32
N LYS A 282 23.41 16.20 13.16
CA LYS A 282 23.70 17.53 12.61
C LYS A 282 22.44 18.38 12.64
N LEU A 283 22.54 19.59 13.19
CA LEU A 283 21.47 20.58 13.07
C LEU A 283 21.54 21.22 11.69
N VAL A 284 20.62 20.86 10.80
CA VAL A 284 20.59 21.39 9.42
C VAL A 284 19.95 22.77 9.39
N ARG A 285 18.78 22.91 10.04
CA ARG A 285 18.00 24.14 10.07
C ARG A 285 17.22 24.25 11.38
N ARG A 286 17.02 25.46 11.89
CA ARG A 286 16.19 25.76 13.06
C ARG A 286 15.00 26.63 12.67
N ILE A 287 13.81 26.19 13.06
CA ILE A 287 12.61 27.02 13.03
C ILE A 287 12.48 27.67 14.41
N GLN A 288 12.67 28.99 14.49
CA GLN A 288 12.80 29.68 15.78
C GLN A 288 11.47 29.95 16.48
N ARG A 289 10.37 30.00 15.74
CA ARG A 289 9.04 30.33 16.25
C ARG A 289 7.99 29.53 15.52
N ASP A 290 6.92 29.21 16.24
CA ASP A 290 5.72 28.68 15.63
C ASP A 290 5.23 29.67 14.58
N ARG A 291 4.99 29.18 13.38
CA ARG A 291 4.45 29.96 12.27
C ARG A 291 3.08 29.40 11.91
N GLU A 292 2.06 30.23 12.07
CA GLU A 292 0.75 29.93 11.49
C GLU A 292 0.90 29.88 9.97
N LEU A 293 0.52 28.75 9.38
CA LEU A 293 0.39 28.62 7.94
C LEU A 293 -0.94 29.27 7.58
N THR A 294 -0.91 30.34 6.80
CA THR A 294 -2.13 31.01 6.36
C THR A 294 -2.65 30.35 5.09
N LEU A 295 -3.95 30.55 4.83
CA LEU A 295 -4.52 30.37 3.50
C LEU A 295 -3.83 31.28 2.48
#